data_AF-A0A7I8NI17-F1
#
_entry.id   AF-A0A7I8NI17-F1
#
_cell.length_a   1.000
_cell.length_b   1.000
_cell.length_c   1.000
_cell.angle_alpha   90.00
_cell.angle_beta   90.00
_cell.angle_gamma   90.00
#
_symmetry.space_group_name_H-M   'P 1'
#
loop_
_entity.id
_entity.type
_entity.pdbx_description
1 polymer ?
#
loop_
_entity_poly.entity_id
_entity_poly.type
_entity_poly.pdbx_seq_one_letter_code
_entity_poly.pdbx_strand_id
1 'polypeptide(L)'
;MWYESVVERLPSGPSINAVLQMRQITAVIAPEHNRIHHDHKNKLKNDEELLINQMSSHFKKFKGEFDNVAQGDWVKKAKNELDDISKKLKNIQRTEV
;
A
#
# COMPACT_ATOMS: atom_id res chain seq x y z
N MET A 1 21.39 2.77 24.97
CA MET A 1 22.69 2.17 25.36
C MET A 1 22.58 0.66 25.27
N TRP A 2 22.84 0.08 24.09
CA TRP A 2 22.80 -1.37 23.85
C TRP A 2 24.17 -1.92 23.40
N TYR A 3 25.22 -1.09 23.41
CA TYR A 3 26.54 -1.44 22.88
C TYR A 3 27.42 -2.20 23.89
N GLU A 4 27.08 -2.17 25.18
CA GLU A 4 27.94 -2.69 26.27
C GLU A 4 27.66 -4.17 26.64
N SER A 5 26.68 -4.84 26.04
CA SER A 5 26.23 -6.17 26.51
C SER A 5 26.81 -7.37 25.76
N VAL A 6 27.71 -7.20 24.79
CA VAL A 6 28.21 -8.32 23.95
C VAL A 6 29.70 -8.62 24.15
N VAL A 7 30.40 -7.90 25.04
CA VAL A 7 31.87 -8.03 25.17
C VAL A 7 32.31 -9.11 26.16
N GLU A 8 31.43 -9.66 27.01
CA GLU A 8 31.88 -10.49 28.15
C GLU A 8 31.78 -12.02 28.03
N ARG A 9 31.42 -12.60 26.87
CA ARG A 9 31.59 -14.06 26.68
C ARG A 9 31.95 -14.42 25.25
N LEU A 10 33.20 -14.86 25.04
CA LEU A 10 33.63 -16.05 24.29
C LEU A 10 35.18 -16.05 24.19
N PRO A 11 35.89 -17.20 24.29
CA PRO A 11 37.35 -17.26 24.14
C PRO A 11 37.86 -17.04 22.70
N SER A 12 37.06 -16.42 21.84
CA SER A 12 37.46 -15.90 20.53
C SER A 12 36.49 -14.76 20.18
N GLY A 13 36.97 -13.52 20.22
CA GLY A 13 36.15 -12.36 19.86
C GLY A 13 35.60 -12.47 18.43
N PRO A 14 34.51 -11.76 18.09
CA PRO A 14 33.99 -11.72 16.73
C PRO A 14 35.11 -11.29 15.78
N SER A 15 35.25 -11.98 14.65
CA SER A 15 36.25 -11.60 13.65
C SER A 15 36.00 -10.14 13.21
N ILE A 16 37.08 -9.44 12.85
CA ILE A 16 36.99 -8.05 12.35
C ILE A 16 35.97 -7.95 11.21
N ASN A 17 35.89 -8.98 10.35
CA ASN A 17 34.91 -9.07 9.27
C ASN A 17 33.46 -9.08 9.77
N ALA A 18 33.15 -9.83 10.84
CA ALA A 18 31.81 -9.85 11.42
C ALA A 18 31.41 -8.48 11.98
N VAL A 19 32.34 -7.77 12.64
CA VAL A 19 32.09 -6.43 13.16
C VAL A 19 31.87 -5.41 12.03
N LEU A 20 32.66 -5.50 10.95
CA LEU A 20 32.49 -4.64 9.77
C LEU A 20 31.17 -4.89 9.05
N GLN A 21 30.78 -6.16 8.87
CA GLN A 21 29.49 -6.53 8.29
C GLN A 21 28.32 -6.01 9.14
N MET A 22 28.38 -6.18 10.47
CA MET A 22 27.36 -5.65 11.37
C MET A 22 27.22 -4.15 11.24
N ARG A 23 28.34 -3.40 11.21
CA ARG A 23 28.32 -1.95 11.00
C ARG A 23 27.70 -1.56 9.67
N GLN A 24 28.04 -2.25 8.58
CA GLN A 24 27.47 -1.98 7.25
C GLN A 24 25.97 -2.25 7.20
N ILE A 25 25.51 -3.34 7.82
CA ILE A 25 24.09 -3.68 7.90
C ILE A 25 23.34 -2.60 8.67
N THR A 26 23.81 -2.22 9.85
CA THR A 26 23.11 -1.27 10.72
C THR A 26 23.14 0.17 10.18
N ALA A 27 24.28 0.60 9.61
CA ALA A 27 24.45 1.99 9.19
C ALA A 27 23.91 2.29 7.79
N VAL A 28 23.83 1.28 6.91
CA VAL A 28 23.49 1.50 5.49
C VAL A 28 22.32 0.65 5.05
N ILE A 29 22.44 -0.68 5.18
CA ILE A 29 21.47 -1.60 4.56
C ILE A 29 20.10 -1.50 5.24
N ALA A 30 20.04 -1.52 6.58
CA ALA A 30 18.77 -1.46 7.31
C ALA A 30 18.03 -0.12 7.12
N PRO A 31 18.69 1.06 7.24
CA PRO A 31 18.05 2.33 6.92
C PRO A 31 17.52 2.42 5.49
N GLU A 32 18.31 1.97 4.50
CA GLU A 32 17.91 2.02 3.10
C GLU A 32 16.74 1.07 2.80
N HIS A 33 16.76 -0.14 3.36
CA HIS A 33 15.64 -1.08 3.25
C HIS A 33 14.35 -0.48 3.84
N ASN A 34 14.44 0.18 5.00
CA ASN A 34 13.30 0.85 5.61
C ASN A 34 12.76 1.99 4.73
N ARG A 35 13.66 2.78 4.14
CA ARG A 35 13.30 3.87 3.22
C ARG A 35 12.58 3.32 1.98
N ILE A 36 13.15 2.33 1.31
CA ILE A 36 12.55 1.68 0.12
C ILE A 36 11.19 1.08 0.47
N HIS A 37 11.08 0.37 1.59
CA HIS A 37 9.81 -0.20 2.03
C HIS A 37 8.75 0.88 2.30
N HIS A 38 9.14 1.99 2.93
CA HIS A 38 8.25 3.13 3.15
C HIS A 38 7.78 3.76 1.83
N ASP A 39 8.71 4.01 0.90
CA ASP A 39 8.40 4.59 -0.41
C ASP A 39 7.46 3.69 -1.22
N HIS A 40 7.73 2.37 -1.24
CA HIS A 40 6.85 1.40 -1.90
C HIS A 40 5.45 1.36 -1.28
N LYS A 41 5.35 1.37 0.05
CA LYS A 41 4.05 1.42 0.73
C LYS A 41 3.25 2.66 0.32
N ASN A 42 3.87 3.83 0.31
CA ASN A 42 3.20 5.07 -0.07
C ASN A 42 2.81 5.07 -1.56
N LYS A 43 3.68 4.57 -2.44
CA LYS A 43 3.38 4.45 -3.87
C LYS A 43 2.18 3.54 -4.11
N LEU A 44 2.14 2.35 -3.49
CA LEU A 44 1.03 1.43 -3.63
C LEU A 44 -0.30 2.02 -3.15
N LYS A 45 -0.28 2.76 -2.03
CA LYS A 45 -1.48 3.47 -1.55
C LYS A 45 -1.96 4.53 -2.54
N ASN A 46 -1.05 5.32 -3.11
CA ASN A 46 -1.39 6.33 -4.10
C ASN A 46 -1.92 5.70 -5.40
N ASP A 47 -1.30 4.61 -5.86
CA ASP A 47 -1.71 3.88 -7.06
C ASP A 47 -3.10 3.25 -6.86
N GLU A 48 -3.38 2.67 -5.69
CA GLU A 48 -4.72 2.16 -5.32
C GLU A 48 -5.78 3.28 -5.33
N GLU A 49 -5.46 4.44 -4.74
CA GLU A 49 -6.36 5.59 -4.74
C GLU A 49 -6.68 6.08 -6.15
N LEU A 50 -5.66 6.18 -7.01
CA LEU A 50 -5.83 6.57 -8.41
C LEU A 50 -6.74 5.59 -9.15
N LEU A 51 -6.52 4.28 -9.00
CA LEU A 51 -7.33 3.24 -9.65
C LEU A 51 -8.80 3.30 -9.22
N ILE A 52 -9.06 3.44 -7.92
CA ILE A 52 -10.43 3.53 -7.38
C ILE A 52 -11.15 4.79 -7.90
N ASN A 53 -10.44 5.91 -7.99
CA ASN A 53 -10.96 7.15 -8.54
C ASN A 53 -11.29 7.02 -10.04
N GLN A 54 -10.39 6.39 -10.82
CA GLN A 54 -10.61 6.12 -12.24
C GLN A 54 -11.84 5.22 -12.47
N MET A 55 -11.93 4.10 -11.75
CA MET A 55 -13.09 3.20 -11.83
C MET A 55 -14.40 3.90 -11.47
N SER A 56 -14.41 4.68 -10.37
CA SER A 56 -15.59 5.44 -9.97
C SER A 56 -16.02 6.46 -11.03
N SER A 57 -15.06 7.11 -11.69
CA SER A 57 -15.32 8.03 -12.80
C SER A 57 -15.94 7.30 -13.99
N HIS A 58 -15.38 6.15 -14.38
CA HIS A 58 -15.92 5.32 -15.46
C HIS A 58 -17.36 4.86 -15.18
N PHE A 59 -17.65 4.39 -13.96
CA PHE A 59 -19.00 3.99 -13.57
C PHE A 59 -19.98 5.16 -13.64
N LYS A 60 -19.59 6.35 -13.18
CA LYS A 60 -20.42 7.55 -13.27
C LYS A 60 -20.73 7.92 -14.73
N LYS A 61 -19.72 7.87 -15.60
CA LYS A 61 -19.89 8.14 -17.04
C LYS A 61 -20.82 7.12 -17.69
N PHE A 62 -20.54 5.83 -17.51
CA PHE A 62 -21.35 4.74 -18.05
C PHE A 62 -22.80 4.80 -17.53
N LYS A 63 -23.01 5.09 -16.24
CA LYS A 63 -24.34 5.31 -15.67
C LYS A 63 -25.10 6.45 -16.38
N GLY A 64 -24.43 7.55 -16.72
CA GLY A 64 -25.01 8.69 -17.43
C GLY A 64 -25.40 8.38 -18.88
N GLU A 65 -24.71 7.45 -19.54
CA GLU A 65 -25.05 7.03 -20.92
C GLU A 65 -26.45 6.42 -21.01
N PHE A 66 -26.97 5.84 -19.93
CA PHE A 66 -28.34 5.30 -19.90
C PHE A 66 -29.42 6.38 -19.84
N ASP A 67 -29.16 7.57 -19.28
CA ASP A 67 -30.20 8.58 -18.98
C ASP A 67 -31.05 8.97 -20.21
N ASN A 68 -30.43 8.92 -21.40
CA ASN A 68 -31.07 9.31 -22.66
C ASN A 68 -31.31 8.15 -23.63
N VAL A 69 -30.90 6.93 -23.27
CA VAL A 69 -30.87 5.78 -24.20
C VAL A 69 -31.75 4.62 -23.74
N ALA A 70 -31.92 4.43 -22.42
CA ALA A 70 -32.72 3.33 -21.89
C ALA A 70 -33.36 3.68 -20.54
N GLN A 71 -34.59 3.22 -20.32
CA GLN A 71 -35.32 3.38 -19.06
C GLN A 71 -36.03 2.08 -18.68
N GLY A 72 -36.45 1.97 -17.41
CA GLY A 72 -37.15 0.80 -16.86
C GLY A 72 -36.46 0.21 -15.64
N ASP A 73 -37.10 -0.78 -15.02
CA ASP A 73 -36.65 -1.36 -13.74
C ASP A 73 -35.27 -2.01 -13.83
N TRP A 74 -34.97 -2.66 -14.95
CA TRP A 74 -33.67 -3.29 -15.17
C TRP A 74 -32.55 -2.24 -15.26
N VAL A 75 -32.80 -1.10 -15.91
CA VAL A 75 -31.84 0.02 -15.99
C VAL A 75 -31.61 0.59 -14.59
N LYS A 76 -32.69 0.81 -13.83
CA LYS A 76 -32.60 1.30 -12.45
C LYS A 76 -31.79 0.36 -11.57
N LYS A 77 -32.01 -0.95 -11.69
CA LYS A 77 -31.23 -1.97 -10.97
C LYS A 77 -29.75 -1.91 -11.34
N ALA A 78 -29.42 -1.87 -12.63
CA ALA A 78 -28.03 -1.75 -13.10
C ALA A 78 -27.34 -0.48 -12.58
N LYS A 79 -28.03 0.67 -12.60
CA LYS A 79 -27.51 1.93 -12.04
C LYS A 79 -27.24 1.83 -10.53
N ASN A 80 -28.12 1.18 -9.79
CA ASN A 80 -27.93 0.96 -8.35
C ASN A 80 -26.76 0.01 -8.07
N GLU A 81 -26.59 -1.05 -8.86
CA GLU A 81 -25.45 -1.97 -8.74
C GLU A 81 -24.11 -1.24 -8.97
N LEU A 82 -24.05 -0.34 -9.97
CA LEU A 82 -22.87 0.50 -10.20
C LEU A 82 -22.56 1.43 -9.01
N ASP A 83 -23.59 2.04 -8.41
CA ASP A 83 -23.42 2.88 -7.21
C ASP A 83 -22.90 2.06 -6.02
N ASP A 84 -23.41 0.85 -5.83
CA ASP A 84 -23.00 -0.03 -4.74
C ASP A 84 -21.58 -0.56 -4.92
N ILE A 85 -21.16 -0.88 -6.15
CA ILE A 85 -19.76 -1.21 -6.46
C ILE A 85 -18.86 0.00 -6.15
N SER A 86 -19.23 1.21 -6.57
CA SER A 86 -18.43 2.42 -6.29
C SER A 86 -18.27 2.67 -4.78
N LYS A 87 -19.34 2.47 -3.98
CA LYS A 87 -19.26 2.56 -2.51
C LYS A 87 -18.32 1.51 -1.93
N LYS A 88 -18.42 0.25 -2.38
CA LYS A 88 -17.56 -0.84 -1.91
C LYS A 88 -16.09 -0.55 -2.20
N LEU A 89 -15.76 -0.07 -3.41
CA LEU A 89 -14.40 0.31 -3.77
C LEU A 89 -13.85 1.43 -2.88
N LYS A 90 -14.64 2.49 -2.64
CA LYS A 90 -14.22 3.57 -1.72
C LYS A 90 -14.01 3.11 -0.27
N ASN A 91 -14.67 2.04 0.15
CA ASN A 91 -14.46 1.47 1.48
C ASN A 91 -13.17 0.63 1.58
N ILE A 92 -12.62 0.15 0.47
CA ILE A 92 -11.31 -0.53 0.46
C ILE A 92 -10.23 0.41 0.99
N GLN A 93 -10.20 1.67 0.51
CA GLN A 93 -9.30 2.72 0.98
C GLN A 93 -9.35 2.96 2.50
N ARG A 94 -10.48 2.68 3.14
CA ARG A 94 -10.70 2.97 4.57
C ARG A 94 -10.28 1.84 5.50
N THR A 95 -10.11 0.63 4.97
CA THR A 95 -9.91 -0.56 5.81
C THR A 95 -8.43 -0.83 6.11
N GLU A 96 -7.51 -0.09 5.47
CA GLU A 96 -6.08 -0.12 5.81
C GLU A 96 -5.74 0.83 6.97
N VAL A 97 -6.03 0.40 8.21
CA VAL A 97 -5.52 1.03 9.45
C VAL A 97 -4.25 0.34 9.91
#